data_AF-A0A6J4FCQ0-F1
#
_entry.id   AF-A0A6J4FCQ0-F1
#
_cell.length_a   1.000
_cell.length_b   1.000
_cell.length_c   1.000
_cell.angle_alpha   90.00
_cell.angle_beta   90.00
_cell.angle_gamma   90.00
#
_symmetry.space_group_name_H-M   'P 1'
#
loop_
_entity.id
_entity.type
_entity.pdbx_description
1 polymer ?
#
loop_
_entity_poly.entity_id
_entity_poly.type
_entity_poly.pdbx_seq_one_letter_code
_entity_poly.pdbx_strand_id
1 'polypeptide(L)'
;MTRDRTPDNLKAVGARLRAARLALGLSQKDLYEPLDVKAATWNHWESGKRLPDPMVMARLKELHGITTDWIYAGDASALPFALARTLMKAAS
;
A
#
# COMPACT_ATOMS: atom_id res chain seq x y z
N MET A 1 -20.05 -18.28 -6.97
CA MET A 1 -19.07 -17.52 -6.17
C MET A 1 -18.08 -16.86 -7.12
N THR A 2 -18.44 -15.73 -7.68
CA THR A 2 -17.55 -14.91 -8.51
C THR A 2 -16.46 -14.38 -7.60
N ARG A 3 -15.27 -15.01 -7.62
CA ARG A 3 -14.05 -14.33 -7.19
C ARG A 3 -13.93 -13.15 -8.16
N ASP A 4 -14.30 -11.97 -7.67
CA ASP A 4 -14.12 -10.71 -8.36
C ASP A 4 -12.61 -10.53 -8.57
N ARG A 5 -12.11 -11.07 -9.69
CA ARG A 5 -10.72 -10.96 -10.15
C ARG A 5 -10.57 -9.73 -11.05
N THR A 6 -11.36 -8.70 -10.81
CA THR A 6 -11.09 -7.41 -11.42
C THR A 6 -9.81 -6.89 -10.76
N PRO A 7 -8.84 -6.36 -11.50
CA PRO A 7 -7.78 -5.56 -10.88
C PRO A 7 -8.46 -4.59 -9.92
N ASP A 8 -8.11 -4.63 -8.64
CA ASP A 8 -8.70 -3.73 -7.66
C ASP A 8 -8.69 -2.32 -8.24
N ASN A 9 -9.82 -1.61 -8.11
CA ASN A 9 -9.91 -0.29 -8.72
C ASN A 9 -8.73 0.57 -8.21
N LEU A 10 -8.16 1.40 -9.08
CA LEU A 10 -6.96 2.20 -8.79
C LEU A 10 -7.06 2.96 -7.45
N LYS A 11 -8.28 3.37 -7.10
CA LYS A 11 -8.60 4.07 -5.84
C LYS A 11 -8.42 3.17 -4.62
N ALA A 12 -8.85 1.91 -4.66
CA ALA A 12 -8.67 0.95 -3.58
C ALA A 12 -7.19 0.62 -3.37
N VAL A 13 -6.43 0.42 -4.46
CA VAL A 13 -4.97 0.24 -4.40
C VAL A 13 -4.31 1.44 -3.72
N GLY A 14 -4.61 2.65 -4.18
CA GLY A 14 -4.07 3.88 -3.60
C GLY A 14 -4.46 4.09 -2.14
N ALA A 15 -5.72 3.79 -1.79
CA ALA A 15 -6.22 3.89 -0.42
C ALA A 15 -5.51 2.92 0.53
N ARG A 16 -5.25 1.68 0.11
CA ARG A 16 -4.53 0.68 0.92
C ARG A 16 -3.07 1.03 1.12
N LEU A 17 -2.41 1.55 0.08
CA LEU A 17 -1.05 2.06 0.18
C LEU A 17 -0.98 3.21 1.20
N ARG A 18 -1.90 4.17 1.10
CA ARG A 18 -2.01 5.28 2.04
C ARG A 18 -2.31 4.80 3.47
N ALA A 19 -3.23 3.87 3.63
CA ALA A 19 -3.61 3.34 4.94
C ALA A 19 -2.42 2.66 5.64
N ALA A 20 -1.67 1.82 4.91
CA ALA A 20 -0.48 1.16 5.45
C ALA A 20 0.59 2.18 5.87
N ARG A 21 0.85 3.20 5.04
CA ARG A 21 1.77 4.30 5.38
C ARG A 21 1.36 5.02 6.66
N LEU A 22 0.08 5.39 6.77
CA LEU A 22 -0.44 6.10 7.95
C LEU A 22 -0.42 5.23 9.21
N ALA A 23 -0.70 3.93 9.09
CA ALA A 23 -0.61 2.98 10.20
C ALA A 23 0.82 2.81 10.74
N LEU A 24 1.83 3.08 9.92
CA LEU A 24 3.24 3.15 10.32
C LEU A 24 3.67 4.54 10.81
N GLY A 25 2.79 5.55 10.78
CA GLY A 25 3.10 6.92 11.17
C GLY A 25 4.02 7.66 10.20
N LEU A 26 4.13 7.18 8.95
CA LEU A 26 5.08 7.70 7.95
C LEU A 26 4.46 8.80 7.08
N SER A 27 5.26 9.77 6.65
CA SER A 27 4.93 10.72 5.59
C SER A 27 5.14 10.09 4.21
N GLN A 28 4.60 10.71 3.14
CA GLN A 28 4.87 10.22 1.78
C GLN A 28 6.37 10.27 1.44
N LYS A 29 7.08 11.28 1.97
CA LYS A 29 8.53 11.46 1.77
C LYS A 29 9.33 10.31 2.35
N ASP A 30 8.95 9.85 3.53
CA ASP A 30 9.62 8.72 4.18
C ASP A 30 9.54 7.42 3.36
N LEU A 31 8.59 7.32 2.42
CA LEU A 31 8.49 6.20 1.49
C LEU A 31 9.15 6.48 0.14
N TYR A 32 8.86 7.61 -0.51
CA TYR A 32 9.33 7.84 -1.87
C TYR A 32 10.84 8.07 -1.95
N GLU A 33 11.45 8.68 -0.93
CA GLU A 33 12.87 9.07 -0.97
C GLU A 33 13.81 7.84 -0.90
N PRO A 34 13.65 6.88 0.03
CA PRO A 34 14.47 5.66 0.05
C PRO A 34 14.24 4.72 -1.15
N LEU A 35 13.09 4.86 -1.81
CA LEU A 35 12.70 4.06 -2.97
C LEU A 35 13.15 4.69 -4.30
N ASP A 36 13.78 5.87 -4.28
CA ASP A 36 14.15 6.65 -5.46
C ASP A 36 12.94 6.93 -6.39
N VAL A 37 11.81 7.26 -5.77
CA VAL A 37 10.56 7.60 -6.47
C VAL A 37 10.31 9.08 -6.35
N LYS A 38 9.93 9.71 -7.46
CA LYS A 38 9.50 11.12 -7.46
C LYS A 38 8.23 11.29 -6.61
N ALA A 39 8.17 12.34 -5.80
CA ALA A 39 7.00 12.66 -4.97
C ALA A 39 5.68 12.70 -5.77
N ALA A 40 5.68 13.26 -6.98
CA ALA A 40 4.51 13.30 -7.85
C ALA A 40 4.03 11.89 -8.27
N THR A 41 4.97 10.98 -8.55
CA THR A 41 4.66 9.58 -8.86
C THR A 41 4.02 8.89 -7.68
N TRP A 42 4.58 9.06 -6.48
CA TRP A 42 4.01 8.52 -5.25
C TRP A 42 2.60 9.05 -4.97
N ASN A 43 2.40 10.36 -5.15
CA ASN A 43 1.09 11.00 -5.00
C ASN A 43 0.06 10.43 -6.00
N HIS A 44 0.46 10.13 -7.24
CA HIS A 44 -0.42 9.48 -8.22
C HIS A 44 -0.83 8.06 -7.80
N TRP A 45 0.02 7.35 -7.09
CA TRP A 45 -0.30 6.03 -6.53
C TRP A 45 -1.31 6.15 -5.40
N GLU A 46 -1.05 6.94 -4.37
CA GLU A 46 -1.98 7.09 -3.23
C GLU A 46 -3.32 7.71 -3.62
N SER A 47 -3.34 8.59 -4.63
CA SER A 47 -4.58 9.16 -5.15
C SER A 47 -5.33 8.25 -6.11
N GLY A 48 -4.79 7.07 -6.44
CA GLY A 48 -5.39 6.13 -7.38
C GLY A 48 -5.52 6.67 -8.79
N LYS A 49 -4.60 7.55 -9.22
CA LYS A 49 -4.48 8.02 -10.61
C LYS A 49 -3.67 7.05 -11.47
N ARG A 50 -2.79 6.25 -10.85
CA ARG A 50 -1.94 5.26 -11.52
C ARG A 50 -1.65 4.11 -10.58
N LEU A 51 -1.49 2.89 -11.11
CA LEU A 51 -1.02 1.76 -10.31
C LEU A 51 0.43 1.98 -9.85
N PRO A 52 0.78 1.56 -8.62
CA PRO A 52 2.16 1.45 -8.18
C PRO A 52 2.97 0.52 -9.07
N ASP A 53 4.27 0.78 -9.17
CA ASP A 53 5.18 -0.14 -9.86
C ASP A 53 5.41 -1.38 -8.97
N PRO A 54 5.16 -2.61 -9.46
CA PRO A 54 5.34 -3.82 -8.68
C PRO A 54 6.75 -4.02 -8.12
N MET A 55 7.79 -3.59 -8.85
CA MET A 55 9.18 -3.71 -8.41
C MET A 55 9.48 -2.75 -7.26
N VAL A 56 8.91 -1.56 -7.30
CA VAL A 56 9.00 -0.61 -6.17
C VAL A 56 8.23 -1.15 -4.95
N MET A 57 7.07 -1.78 -5.15
CA MET A 57 6.31 -2.38 -4.03
C MET A 57 7.04 -3.57 -3.40
N ALA A 58 7.82 -4.33 -4.18
CA ALA A 58 8.69 -5.37 -3.63
C ALA A 58 9.73 -4.78 -2.66
N ARG A 59 10.38 -3.67 -3.04
CA ARG A 59 11.30 -2.95 -2.14
C ARG A 59 10.59 -2.34 -0.93
N LEU A 60 9.37 -1.83 -1.10
CA LEU A 60 8.56 -1.31 0.00
C LEU A 60 8.25 -2.41 1.04
N LYS A 61 7.97 -3.63 0.58
CA LYS A 61 7.80 -4.81 1.43
C LYS A 61 9.06 -5.10 2.23
N GLU A 62 10.23 -5.06 1.61
CA GLU A 62 11.51 -5.33 2.28
C GLU A 62 11.82 -4.28 3.35
N LEU A 63 11.58 -3.00 3.07
CA LEU A 63 11.93 -1.89 3.97
C LEU A 63 10.91 -1.68 5.09
N HIS A 64 9.61 -1.88 4.82
CA HIS A 64 8.53 -1.48 5.73
C HIS A 64 7.53 -2.60 6.04
N GLY A 65 7.69 -3.79 5.46
CA GLY A 65 6.77 -4.91 5.66
C GLY A 65 5.40 -4.77 4.99
N ILE A 66 5.19 -3.72 4.18
CA ILE A 66 3.93 -3.51 3.45
C ILE A 66 3.89 -4.46 2.26
N THR A 67 3.02 -5.47 2.29
CA THR A 67 3.00 -6.52 1.27
C THR A 67 2.23 -6.12 0.01
N THR A 68 2.64 -6.71 -1.12
CA THR A 68 1.94 -6.60 -2.40
C THR A 68 0.55 -7.21 -2.34
N ASP A 69 0.36 -8.29 -1.58
CA ASP A 69 -0.95 -8.93 -1.38
C ASP A 69 -1.94 -7.99 -0.69
N TRP A 70 -1.49 -7.20 0.30
CA TRP A 70 -2.30 -6.13 0.87
C TRP A 70 -2.58 -5.04 -0.16
N ILE A 71 -1.55 -4.52 -0.83
CA ILE A 71 -1.68 -3.35 -1.73
C ILE A 71 -2.58 -3.63 -2.93
N TYR A 72 -2.49 -4.84 -3.51
CA TYR A 72 -3.18 -5.19 -4.75
C TYR A 72 -4.42 -6.06 -4.56
N ALA A 73 -4.48 -6.90 -3.53
CA ALA A 73 -5.58 -7.84 -3.29
C ALA A 73 -6.30 -7.64 -1.95
N GLY A 74 -5.76 -6.82 -1.05
CA GLY A 74 -6.42 -6.44 0.20
C GLY A 74 -6.29 -7.52 1.26
N ASP A 75 -5.39 -8.47 1.02
CA ASP A 75 -5.15 -9.57 1.93
C ASP A 75 -4.28 -9.10 3.09
N ALA A 76 -4.95 -8.84 4.22
CA ALA A 76 -4.28 -8.44 5.46
C ALA A 76 -3.53 -9.60 6.12
N SER A 77 -3.76 -10.86 5.74
CA SER A 77 -3.07 -12.02 6.34
C SER A 77 -1.58 -12.04 6.01
N ALA A 78 -1.18 -11.39 4.91
CA ALA A 78 0.21 -11.26 4.50
C ALA A 78 0.96 -10.14 5.24
N LEU A 79 0.29 -9.26 5.98
CA LEU A 79 0.94 -8.16 6.71
C LEU A 79 1.58 -8.63 8.02
N PRO A 80 2.66 -7.96 8.49
CA PRO A 80 3.15 -8.14 9.85
C PRO A 80 2.04 -7.89 10.87
N PHE A 81 1.97 -8.74 11.91
CA PHE A 81 0.89 -8.72 12.90
C PHE A 81 0.63 -7.34 13.51
N ALA A 82 1.69 -6.60 13.83
CA ALA A 82 1.57 -5.25 14.40
C ALA A 82 0.87 -4.27 13.44
N LEU A 83 1.20 -4.34 12.14
CA LEU A 83 0.62 -3.49 11.11
C LEU A 83 -0.84 -3.87 10.83
N ALA A 84 -1.12 -5.18 10.69
CA ALA A 84 -2.47 -5.68 10.50
C ALA A 84 -3.42 -5.21 11.62
N ARG A 85 -2.97 -5.30 12.88
CA ARG A 85 -3.74 -4.86 14.05
C ARG A 85 -4.06 -3.37 14.03
N THR A 86 -3.11 -2.52 13.65
CA THR A 86 -3.32 -1.06 13.57
C THR A 86 -4.33 -0.72 12.48
N LEU A 87 -4.25 -1.37 11.31
CA LEU A 87 -5.20 -1.18 10.22
C LEU A 87 -6.62 -1.62 10.61
N MET A 88 -6.76 -2.77 11.28
CA MET A 88 -8.07 -3.26 11.75
C MET A 88 -8.68 -2.33 12.80
N LYS A 89 -7.87 -1.76 13.70
CA LYS A 89 -8.35 -0.80 14.71
C LYS A 89 -8.83 0.52 14.08
N ALA A 90 -8.20 0.96 13.00
CA ALA A 90 -8.58 2.20 12.31
C ALA A 90 -9.85 2.06 11.45
N ALA A 91 -10.32 0.84 11.19
CA ALA A 91 -11.51 0.54 10.40
C ALA A 91 -12.77 0.23 11.22
N SER A 92 -12.66 0.17 12.56
CA SER A 92 -13.80 0.15 13.51
C SER A 92 -14.13 1.56 13.97
#